data_AF-X1AL62-F1
#
_entry.id   AF-X1AL62-F1
#
_cell.length_a   1.000
_cell.length_b   1.000
_cell.length_c   1.000
_cell.angle_alpha   90.00
_cell.angle_beta   90.00
_cell.angle_gamma   90.00
#
_symmetry.space_group_name_H-M   'P 1'
#
loop_
_entity.id
_entity.type
_entity.pdbx_description
1 polymer ?
#
loop_
_entity_poly.entity_id
_entity_poly.type
_entity_poly.pdbx_seq_one_letter_code
_entity_poly.pdbx_strand_id
1 'polypeptide(L)'
;FEGYKVYRATDKVFSDAEVITTGQGDKHGRLPLYQCDIANNRIGYADYGFVEGTAFYLGDDTGIRHYYVDEDVRNGVSYYYAVVAYDYGVPDLDVSPTENNIVIELDEAEEIVRMGQNVAVATPRPRAAGYVEPNVTIDTEATSSSIATGKITPKIMDFSGAKSNHTYKLSFAADTVDFLKTERYRHPMDMNLATNGF
;
A
#
# COMPACT_ATOMS: atom_id res chain seq x y z
N PHE A 1 8.22 -8.31 -7.38
CA PHE A 1 7.17 -7.52 -6.72
C PHE A 1 5.88 -8.30 -6.79
N GLU A 2 5.19 -8.42 -5.66
CA GLU A 2 3.93 -9.15 -5.50
C GLU A 2 2.90 -8.30 -4.75
N GLY A 3 3.32 -7.47 -3.79
CA GLY A 3 2.39 -6.63 -3.06
C GLY A 3 3.04 -5.70 -2.05
N TYR A 4 2.19 -5.06 -1.25
CA TYR A 4 2.58 -4.21 -0.12
C TYR A 4 2.05 -4.78 1.19
N LYS A 5 2.84 -4.59 2.25
CA LYS A 5 2.40 -4.75 3.64
C LYS A 5 2.59 -3.44 4.39
N VAL A 6 1.69 -3.18 5.31
CA VAL A 6 1.79 -2.07 6.26
C VAL A 6 1.94 -2.66 7.65
N TYR A 7 3.02 -2.27 8.33
CA TYR A 7 3.24 -2.59 9.74
C TYR A 7 2.94 -1.38 10.60
N ARG A 8 2.44 -1.65 11.80
CA ARG A 8 2.22 -0.65 12.85
C ARG A 8 2.91 -1.11 14.11
N ALA A 9 3.59 -0.16 14.75
CA ALA A 9 4.21 -0.33 16.04
C ALA A 9 3.93 0.88 16.93
N THR A 10 3.96 0.68 18.23
CA THR A 10 4.03 1.72 19.26
C THR A 10 5.45 1.94 19.75
N ASP A 11 6.33 1.00 19.44
CA ASP A 11 7.76 1.03 19.76
C ASP A 11 8.60 1.46 18.55
N LYS A 12 9.68 2.23 18.80
CA LYS A 12 10.54 2.84 17.77
C LYS A 12 11.26 1.80 16.92
N VAL A 13 11.47 0.58 17.42
CA VAL A 13 12.17 -0.50 16.69
C VAL A 13 11.23 -1.60 16.21
N PHE A 14 9.91 -1.37 16.21
CA PHE A 14 8.90 -2.34 15.76
C PHE A 14 8.91 -3.67 16.53
N SER A 15 9.40 -3.68 17.78
CA SER A 15 9.53 -4.91 18.58
C SER A 15 8.19 -5.53 18.98
N ASP A 16 7.12 -4.72 19.02
CA ASP A 16 5.74 -5.12 19.30
C ASP A 16 5.03 -5.72 18.08
N ALA A 17 5.48 -5.37 16.87
CA ALA A 17 5.02 -6.00 15.63
C ALA A 17 5.64 -7.39 15.42
N GLU A 18 6.81 -7.66 16.02
CA GLU A 18 7.54 -8.94 15.93
C GLU A 18 6.90 -10.03 16.82
N VAL A 19 5.80 -10.58 16.33
CA VAL A 19 4.97 -11.58 17.02
C VAL A 19 5.19 -13.00 16.49
N ILE A 20 5.71 -13.17 15.27
CA ILE A 20 5.90 -14.49 14.65
C ILE A 20 7.21 -15.07 15.16
N THR A 21 7.16 -16.26 15.77
CA THR A 21 8.31 -16.92 16.38
C THR A 21 8.61 -18.29 15.78
N THR A 22 9.87 -18.70 15.84
CA THR A 22 10.32 -20.06 15.52
C THR A 22 9.88 -21.07 16.59
N GLY A 23 10.12 -22.36 16.33
CA GLY A 23 9.85 -23.42 17.31
C GLY A 23 10.65 -23.31 18.62
N GLN A 24 11.76 -22.57 18.61
CA GLN A 24 12.62 -22.30 19.75
C GLN A 24 12.24 -21.00 20.47
N GLY A 25 11.30 -20.23 19.92
CA GLY A 25 10.81 -18.97 20.49
C GLY A 25 11.54 -17.71 20.01
N ASP A 26 12.45 -17.83 19.04
CA ASP A 26 13.13 -16.68 18.46
C ASP A 26 12.16 -15.87 17.59
N LYS A 27 12.15 -14.55 17.74
CA LYS A 27 11.31 -13.64 16.93
C LYS A 27 11.86 -13.59 15.51
N HIS A 28 11.03 -13.96 14.53
CA HIS A 28 11.43 -14.11 13.13
C HIS A 28 10.61 -13.25 12.17
N GLY A 29 9.37 -12.87 12.53
CA GLY A 29 8.51 -12.13 11.62
C GLY A 29 7.58 -11.13 12.29
N ARG A 30 7.17 -10.14 11.51
CA ARG A 30 6.22 -9.11 11.93
C ARG A 30 4.82 -9.47 11.46
N LEU A 31 3.81 -9.18 12.28
CA LEU A 31 2.42 -9.30 11.86
C LEU A 31 1.99 -8.02 11.12
N PRO A 32 1.64 -8.08 9.82
CA PRO A 32 1.17 -6.90 9.10
C PRO A 32 -0.19 -6.46 9.62
N LEU A 33 -0.38 -5.15 9.73
CA LEU A 33 -1.68 -4.54 10.00
C LEU A 33 -2.58 -4.61 8.76
N TYR A 34 -1.97 -4.49 7.57
CA TYR A 34 -2.65 -4.52 6.30
C TYR A 34 -1.75 -5.11 5.22
N GLN A 35 -2.34 -5.80 4.24
CA GLN A 35 -1.66 -6.35 3.09
C GLN A 35 -2.53 -6.19 1.84
N CYS A 36 -1.90 -5.90 0.72
CA CYS A 36 -2.51 -5.97 -0.61
C CYS A 36 -1.53 -6.53 -1.62
N ASP A 37 -2.05 -7.21 -2.63
CA ASP A 37 -1.29 -8.06 -3.54
C ASP A 37 -1.83 -7.96 -4.97
N ILE A 38 -0.99 -8.28 -5.96
CA ILE A 38 -1.39 -8.29 -7.36
C ILE A 38 -2.48 -9.34 -7.56
N ALA A 39 -3.54 -8.97 -8.28
CA ALA A 39 -4.60 -9.91 -8.66
C ALA A 39 -4.09 -10.89 -9.76
N ASN A 40 -3.41 -11.96 -9.36
CA ASN A 40 -2.76 -12.95 -10.23
C ASN A 40 -2.97 -14.42 -9.79
N ASN A 41 -3.87 -14.68 -8.82
CA ASN A 41 -4.16 -15.99 -8.21
C ASN A 41 -3.04 -16.59 -7.33
N ARG A 42 -2.06 -15.81 -6.86
CA ARG A 42 -1.07 -16.26 -5.86
C ARG A 42 -1.59 -15.99 -4.44
N ILE A 43 -2.27 -16.99 -3.90
CA ILE A 43 -3.03 -16.87 -2.65
C ILE A 43 -2.41 -17.74 -1.55
N GLY A 44 -2.46 -17.23 -0.32
CA GLY A 44 -2.11 -17.99 0.87
C GLY A 44 -0.60 -18.02 1.12
N TYR A 45 -0.16 -19.09 1.78
CA TYR A 45 1.25 -19.28 2.11
C TYR A 45 2.00 -19.90 0.94
N ALA A 46 3.22 -19.41 0.68
CA ALA A 46 4.17 -20.05 -0.21
C ALA A 46 4.51 -21.47 0.30
N ASP A 47 4.44 -22.45 -0.59
CA ASP A 47 4.78 -23.86 -0.32
C ASP A 47 6.25 -24.20 -0.65
N TYR A 48 7.07 -23.16 -0.81
CA TYR A 48 8.50 -23.19 -1.12
C TYR A 48 9.26 -22.15 -0.29
N GLY A 49 10.57 -22.28 -0.23
CA GLY A 49 11.46 -21.29 0.37
C GLY A 49 11.21 -21.09 1.87
N PHE A 50 10.94 -22.17 2.61
CA PHE A 50 10.72 -22.08 4.05
C PHE A 50 11.96 -21.55 4.77
N VAL A 51 11.77 -20.54 5.62
CA VAL A 51 12.84 -19.98 6.45
C VAL A 51 12.54 -20.35 7.90
N GLU A 52 13.41 -21.16 8.50
CA GLU A 52 13.28 -21.61 9.90
C GLU A 52 11.90 -22.22 10.22
N GLY A 53 11.33 -22.94 9.25
CA GLY A 53 10.01 -23.58 9.38
C GLY A 53 8.81 -22.64 9.19
N THR A 54 9.04 -21.37 8.88
CA THR A 54 7.99 -20.38 8.59
C THR A 54 7.77 -20.26 7.09
N ALA A 55 6.51 -20.30 6.67
CA ALA A 55 6.09 -20.02 5.31
C ALA A 55 5.74 -18.53 5.15
N PHE A 56 6.07 -17.94 4.00
CA PHE A 56 5.73 -16.55 3.71
C PHE A 56 4.30 -16.43 3.18
N TYR A 57 3.52 -15.48 3.68
CA TYR A 57 2.15 -15.24 3.22
C TYR A 57 2.12 -14.29 2.01
N LEU A 58 1.68 -14.78 0.85
CA LEU A 58 1.69 -14.06 -0.43
C LEU A 58 0.49 -13.14 -0.62
N GLY A 59 -0.63 -13.36 0.08
CA GLY A 59 -1.80 -12.50 0.00
C GLY A 59 -3.09 -13.26 -0.30
N ASP A 60 -4.12 -12.51 -0.70
CA ASP A 60 -5.50 -12.97 -0.87
C ASP A 60 -6.12 -12.58 -2.22
N ASP A 61 -5.29 -12.23 -3.21
CA ASP A 61 -5.69 -11.77 -4.54
C ASP A 61 -6.52 -10.47 -4.51
N THR A 62 -6.18 -9.56 -3.61
CA THR A 62 -7.01 -8.38 -3.28
C THR A 62 -6.91 -7.22 -4.26
N GLY A 63 -5.87 -7.24 -5.11
CA GLY A 63 -5.49 -6.13 -5.98
C GLY A 63 -4.68 -5.06 -5.23
N ILE A 64 -3.77 -4.41 -5.96
CA ILE A 64 -2.91 -3.36 -5.40
C ILE A 64 -3.76 -2.15 -4.97
N ARG A 65 -3.49 -1.67 -3.75
CA ARG A 65 -4.01 -0.41 -3.24
C ARG A 65 -2.88 0.48 -2.76
N HIS A 66 -2.90 1.75 -3.17
CA HIS A 66 -1.88 2.74 -2.81
C HIS A 66 -2.27 3.63 -1.62
N TYR A 67 -3.32 3.25 -0.88
CA TYR A 67 -3.69 3.93 0.35
C TYR A 67 -4.24 2.93 1.37
N TYR A 68 -4.02 3.25 2.63
CA TYR A 68 -4.58 2.55 3.78
C TYR A 68 -4.86 3.58 4.88
N VAL A 69 -5.97 3.41 5.61
CA VAL A 69 -6.34 4.28 6.72
C VAL A 69 -6.50 3.41 7.95
N ASP A 70 -5.68 3.65 8.97
CA ASP A 70 -5.84 2.99 10.27
C ASP A 70 -6.86 3.77 11.12
N GLU A 71 -8.00 3.13 11.40
CA GLU A 71 -9.06 3.67 12.26
C GLU A 71 -8.96 3.16 13.71
N ASP A 72 -8.17 2.11 13.98
CA ASP A 72 -8.02 1.50 15.29
C ASP A 72 -6.84 2.11 16.06
N VAL A 73 -6.94 3.43 16.29
CA VAL A 73 -5.88 4.21 16.93
C VAL A 73 -6.38 5.00 18.14
N ARG A 74 -5.48 5.24 19.11
CA ARG A 74 -5.77 6.02 20.31
C ARG A 74 -5.14 7.40 20.22
N ASN A 75 -5.96 8.44 20.41
CA ASN A 75 -5.48 9.82 20.42
C ASN A 75 -4.38 10.04 21.45
N GLY A 76 -3.31 10.71 21.05
CA GLY A 76 -2.15 11.01 21.89
C GLY A 76 -1.09 9.91 21.97
N VAL A 77 -1.33 8.72 21.41
CA VAL A 77 -0.31 7.66 21.29
C VAL A 77 0.45 7.86 19.98
N SER A 78 1.78 7.84 20.02
CA SER A 78 2.59 7.88 18.81
C SER A 78 2.69 6.48 18.21
N TYR A 79 2.37 6.37 16.92
CA TYR A 79 2.47 5.14 16.17
C TYR A 79 3.53 5.28 15.07
N TYR A 80 4.29 4.21 14.88
CA TYR A 80 5.27 4.03 13.82
C TYR A 80 4.65 3.15 12.74
N TYR A 81 4.57 3.67 11.53
CA TYR A 81 4.07 2.94 10.37
C TYR A 81 5.21 2.69 9.41
N ALA A 82 5.26 1.48 8.87
CA ALA A 82 6.19 1.13 7.81
C ALA A 82 5.44 0.47 6.67
N VAL A 83 5.71 0.91 5.44
CA VAL A 83 5.21 0.28 4.22
C VAL A 83 6.36 -0.52 3.62
N VAL A 84 6.15 -1.81 3.38
CA VAL A 84 7.15 -2.64 2.68
C VAL A 84 6.53 -3.19 1.41
N ALA A 85 7.33 -3.23 0.35
CA ALA A 85 7.02 -4.04 -0.80
C ALA A 85 7.60 -5.43 -0.58
N TYR A 86 6.93 -6.46 -1.09
CA TYR A 86 7.45 -7.82 -1.11
C TYR A 86 7.38 -8.41 -2.52
N ASP A 87 8.17 -9.46 -2.75
CA ASP A 87 8.12 -10.29 -3.95
C ASP A 87 7.55 -11.68 -3.63
N TYR A 88 7.51 -12.55 -4.64
CA TYR A 88 7.05 -13.92 -4.49
C TYR A 88 8.21 -14.93 -4.53
N GLY A 89 9.46 -14.47 -4.45
CA GLY A 89 10.64 -15.33 -4.57
C GLY A 89 10.77 -16.01 -5.93
N VAL A 90 11.39 -17.19 -5.95
CA VAL A 90 11.56 -18.03 -7.15
C VAL A 90 11.17 -19.48 -6.81
N PRO A 91 9.91 -19.88 -7.06
CA PRO A 91 9.41 -21.21 -6.69
C PRO A 91 10.25 -22.37 -7.24
N ASP A 92 10.66 -22.29 -8.51
CA ASP A 92 11.42 -23.34 -9.20
C ASP A 92 12.81 -23.59 -8.59
N LEU A 93 13.35 -22.61 -7.88
CA LEU A 93 14.66 -22.67 -7.24
C LEU A 93 14.56 -22.74 -5.71
N ASP A 94 13.36 -22.93 -5.18
CA ASP A 94 13.07 -22.95 -3.74
C ASP A 94 13.58 -21.69 -3.01
N VAL A 95 13.54 -20.54 -3.68
CA VAL A 95 13.98 -19.26 -3.12
C VAL A 95 12.79 -18.58 -2.45
N SER A 96 12.93 -18.32 -1.15
CA SER A 96 11.93 -17.62 -0.34
C SER A 96 11.55 -16.26 -0.92
N PRO A 97 10.27 -15.88 -0.83
CA PRO A 97 9.85 -14.49 -0.92
C PRO A 97 10.63 -13.59 0.03
N THR A 98 10.85 -12.34 -0.39
CA THR A 98 11.52 -11.31 0.42
C THR A 98 10.73 -10.01 0.46
N GLU A 99 10.98 -9.20 1.49
CA GLU A 99 10.39 -7.87 1.65
C GLU A 99 11.45 -6.81 1.97
N ASN A 100 11.11 -5.55 1.68
CA ASN A 100 12.00 -4.42 1.93
C ASN A 100 12.29 -4.23 3.42
N ASN A 101 13.51 -3.77 3.73
CA ASN A 101 13.88 -3.51 5.11
C ASN A 101 13.20 -2.24 5.67
N ILE A 102 12.98 -2.24 6.98
CA ILE A 102 12.50 -1.11 7.76
C ILE A 102 13.70 -0.57 8.54
N VAL A 103 14.08 0.67 8.29
CA VAL A 103 15.27 1.27 8.90
C VAL A 103 14.87 2.47 9.74
N ILE A 104 15.17 2.40 11.03
CA ILE A 104 15.11 3.53 11.97
C ILE A 104 16.44 3.56 12.71
N GLU A 105 17.10 4.72 12.71
CA GLU A 105 18.34 4.95 13.43
C GLU A 105 18.04 5.81 14.65
N LEU A 106 18.50 5.32 15.81
CA LEU A 106 18.37 5.98 17.09
C LEU A 106 19.73 6.48 17.58
N ASP A 107 19.74 7.56 18.35
CA ASP A 107 20.92 7.99 19.09
C ASP A 107 21.04 7.29 20.45
N GLU A 108 22.07 7.65 21.23
CA GLU A 108 22.31 7.12 22.58
C GLU A 108 21.19 7.45 23.58
N ALA A 109 20.34 8.44 23.27
CA ALA A 109 19.18 8.83 24.06
C ALA A 109 17.88 8.21 23.54
N GLU A 110 17.96 7.24 22.63
CA GLU A 110 16.85 6.57 21.95
C GLU A 110 16.00 7.50 21.08
N GLU A 111 16.48 8.68 20.71
CA GLU A 111 15.76 9.59 19.82
C GLU A 111 16.02 9.29 18.34
N ILE A 112 15.00 9.49 17.52
CA ILE A 112 15.05 9.15 16.09
C ILE A 112 15.92 10.16 15.36
N VAL A 113 17.07 9.70 14.88
CA VAL A 113 18.01 10.49 14.08
C VAL A 113 17.65 10.40 12.60
N ARG A 114 17.30 9.20 12.13
CA ARG A 114 16.98 8.96 10.72
C ARG A 114 15.92 7.87 10.59
N MET A 115 15.06 8.04 9.58
CA MET A 115 14.08 7.05 9.18
C MET A 115 14.23 6.76 7.69
N GLY A 116 13.98 5.51 7.31
CA GLY A 116 13.81 5.13 5.91
C GLY A 116 12.63 5.88 5.28
N GLN A 117 12.67 6.04 3.96
CA GLN A 117 11.59 6.70 3.19
C GLN A 117 10.25 5.97 3.30
N ASN A 118 10.31 4.69 3.67
CA ASN A 118 9.16 3.82 3.83
C ASN A 118 8.59 3.79 5.24
N VAL A 119 9.08 4.67 6.13
CA VAL A 119 8.66 4.79 7.53
C VAL A 119 8.09 6.17 7.79
N ALA A 120 6.98 6.22 8.52
CA ALA A 120 6.36 7.45 8.98
C ALA A 120 5.88 7.34 10.43
N VAL A 121 5.86 8.47 11.13
CA VAL A 121 5.36 8.57 12.52
C VAL A 121 4.11 9.42 12.53
N ALA A 122 3.06 8.93 13.20
CA ALA A 122 1.82 9.67 13.36
C ALA A 122 1.30 9.58 14.79
N THR A 123 0.91 10.74 15.33
CA THR A 123 0.23 10.84 16.62
C THR A 123 -1.18 11.38 16.36
N PRO A 124 -2.22 10.53 16.34
CA PRO A 124 -3.58 10.97 16.09
C PRO A 124 -4.05 11.91 17.19
N ARG A 125 -4.86 12.88 16.80
CA ARG A 125 -5.44 13.91 17.68
C ARG A 125 -6.92 14.09 17.33
N PRO A 126 -7.75 14.48 18.32
CA PRO A 126 -9.12 14.86 18.02
C PRO A 126 -9.13 16.05 17.06
N ARG A 127 -10.14 16.09 16.19
CA ARG A 127 -10.35 17.25 15.34
C ARG A 127 -10.68 18.47 16.20
N ALA A 128 -10.22 19.64 15.78
CA ALA A 128 -10.52 20.88 16.46
C ALA A 128 -12.03 21.16 16.42
N ALA A 129 -12.55 21.82 17.47
CA ALA A 129 -13.93 22.27 17.49
C ALA A 129 -14.22 23.20 16.29
N GLY A 130 -15.29 22.91 15.55
CA GLY A 130 -15.66 23.67 14.34
C GLY A 130 -14.86 23.33 13.08
N TYR A 131 -14.06 22.25 13.10
CA TYR A 131 -13.41 21.76 11.88
C TYR A 131 -14.45 21.40 10.82
N VAL A 132 -14.30 22.00 9.63
CA VAL A 132 -15.12 21.70 8.44
C VAL A 132 -14.26 20.86 7.50
N GLU A 133 -14.76 19.70 7.10
CA GLU A 133 -14.07 18.87 6.12
C GLU A 133 -14.00 19.57 4.77
N PRO A 134 -12.83 19.56 4.10
CA PRO A 134 -12.72 20.12 2.77
C PRO A 134 -13.53 19.28 1.79
N ASN A 135 -14.30 19.96 0.95
CA ASN A 135 -15.03 19.36 -0.14
C ASN A 135 -14.30 19.62 -1.46
N VAL A 136 -14.30 18.61 -2.33
CA VAL A 136 -13.83 18.72 -3.71
C VAL A 136 -15.02 18.51 -4.63
N THR A 137 -15.12 19.34 -5.66
CA THR A 137 -16.13 19.22 -6.71
C THR A 137 -15.42 19.01 -8.03
N ILE A 138 -16.02 18.21 -8.91
CA ILE A 138 -15.52 18.00 -10.26
C ILE A 138 -16.16 19.08 -11.14
N ASP A 139 -15.32 19.86 -11.82
CA ASP A 139 -15.76 20.77 -12.85
C ASP A 139 -16.07 19.97 -14.13
N THR A 140 -17.35 19.71 -14.37
CA THR A 140 -17.81 18.92 -15.52
C THR A 140 -17.58 19.61 -16.86
N GLU A 141 -17.53 20.94 -16.88
CA GLU A 141 -17.31 21.72 -18.10
C GLU A 141 -15.83 21.74 -18.51
N ALA A 142 -14.94 21.77 -17.52
CA ALA A 142 -13.49 21.70 -17.75
C ALA A 142 -12.97 20.25 -17.92
N THR A 143 -13.81 19.24 -17.73
CA THR A 143 -13.45 17.83 -17.89
C THR A 143 -13.42 17.46 -19.37
N SER A 144 -12.26 17.06 -19.89
CA SER A 144 -12.14 16.54 -21.26
C SER A 144 -13.01 15.31 -21.45
N SER A 145 -13.55 15.11 -22.67
CA SER A 145 -14.27 13.89 -23.04
C SER A 145 -13.42 12.66 -22.73
N SER A 146 -13.81 11.92 -21.69
CA SER A 146 -13.14 10.71 -21.23
C SER A 146 -13.35 9.56 -22.21
N ILE A 147 -12.27 8.88 -22.60
CA ILE A 147 -12.34 7.56 -23.27
C ILE A 147 -12.64 6.45 -22.23
N ALA A 148 -12.40 6.73 -20.94
CA ALA A 148 -12.64 5.79 -19.86
C ALA A 148 -14.13 5.72 -19.46
N THR A 149 -14.60 4.50 -19.22
CA THR A 149 -15.97 4.18 -18.79
C THR A 149 -16.18 4.24 -17.26
N GLY A 150 -15.10 4.46 -16.50
CA GLY A 150 -15.11 4.49 -15.04
C GLY A 150 -15.63 5.82 -14.46
N LYS A 151 -16.30 5.75 -13.30
CA LYS A 151 -16.69 6.93 -12.52
C LYS A 151 -15.54 7.34 -11.61
N ILE A 152 -15.06 8.58 -11.76
CA ILE A 152 -14.01 9.14 -10.91
C ILE A 152 -14.67 9.86 -9.72
N THR A 153 -14.25 9.52 -8.50
CA THR A 153 -14.68 10.21 -7.27
C THR A 153 -13.44 10.63 -6.49
N PRO A 154 -13.02 11.90 -6.53
CA PRO A 154 -11.84 12.35 -5.80
C PRO A 154 -12.11 12.36 -4.29
N LYS A 155 -11.14 11.88 -3.52
CA LYS A 155 -11.14 11.95 -2.05
C LYS A 155 -9.84 12.62 -1.60
N ILE A 156 -9.93 13.61 -0.72
CA ILE A 156 -8.77 14.29 -0.16
C ILE A 156 -8.21 13.41 0.97
N MET A 157 -6.96 12.97 0.82
CA MET A 157 -6.26 12.15 1.82
C MET A 157 -5.33 13.00 2.70
N ASP A 158 -4.60 13.94 2.09
CA ASP A 158 -3.80 14.93 2.82
C ASP A 158 -4.51 16.28 2.86
N PHE A 159 -5.07 16.60 4.02
CA PHE A 159 -5.75 17.88 4.25
C PHE A 159 -4.79 19.06 4.40
N SER A 160 -3.52 18.81 4.76
CA SER A 160 -2.54 19.87 5.00
C SER A 160 -1.93 20.41 3.70
N GLY A 161 -1.76 19.56 2.69
CA GLY A 161 -1.31 19.95 1.35
C GLY A 161 -2.39 20.55 0.46
N ALA A 162 -3.67 20.33 0.78
CA ALA A 162 -4.79 20.88 0.02
C ALA A 162 -4.95 22.39 0.27
N LYS A 163 -4.91 23.18 -0.81
CA LYS A 163 -5.06 24.64 -0.76
C LYS A 163 -6.52 25.03 -0.97
N SER A 164 -7.01 25.92 -0.12
CA SER A 164 -8.37 26.46 -0.23
C SER A 164 -8.56 27.27 -1.51
N ASN A 165 -9.73 27.16 -2.14
CA ASN A 165 -10.11 27.86 -3.39
C ASN A 165 -9.11 27.66 -4.55
N HIS A 166 -8.52 26.46 -4.67
CA HIS A 166 -7.63 26.12 -5.77
C HIS A 166 -8.28 25.09 -6.71
N THR A 167 -7.99 25.26 -8.00
CA THR A 167 -8.36 24.29 -9.03
C THR A 167 -7.16 23.40 -9.31
N TYR A 168 -7.36 22.09 -9.19
CA TYR A 168 -6.35 21.08 -9.47
C TYR A 168 -6.66 20.41 -10.79
N LYS A 169 -5.61 20.12 -11.57
CA LYS A 169 -5.72 19.34 -12.80
C LYS A 169 -5.18 17.94 -12.55
N LEU A 170 -6.03 16.94 -12.79
CA LEU A 170 -5.65 15.53 -12.76
C LEU A 170 -5.58 15.01 -14.19
N SER A 171 -4.52 14.26 -14.51
CA SER A 171 -4.34 13.62 -15.80
C SER A 171 -3.94 12.17 -15.59
N PHE A 172 -4.61 11.26 -16.30
CA PHE A 172 -4.28 9.85 -16.32
C PHE A 172 -3.55 9.54 -17.63
N ALA A 173 -2.41 8.87 -17.53
CA ALA A 173 -1.77 8.28 -18.68
C ALA A 173 -2.41 6.92 -18.96
N ALA A 174 -2.66 6.61 -20.23
CA ALA A 174 -2.96 5.24 -20.64
C ALA A 174 -1.63 4.56 -21.00
N ASP A 175 -1.32 3.47 -20.31
CA ASP A 175 -0.11 2.67 -20.50
C ASP A 175 -0.40 1.36 -21.25
N THR A 176 -1.67 0.92 -21.27
CA THR A 176 -2.05 -0.37 -21.84
C THR A 176 -3.04 -0.19 -22.98
N VAL A 177 -2.82 -0.95 -24.06
CA VAL A 177 -3.80 -1.12 -25.13
C VAL A 177 -4.55 -2.42 -24.90
N ASP A 178 -5.86 -2.33 -24.73
CA ASP A 178 -6.76 -3.46 -24.55
C ASP A 178 -7.68 -3.62 -25.77
N PHE A 179 -8.44 -4.71 -25.83
CA PHE A 179 -9.37 -5.00 -26.92
C PHE A 179 -10.74 -5.38 -26.38
N LEU A 180 -11.80 -4.84 -26.98
CA LEU A 180 -13.19 -5.13 -26.59
C LEU A 180 -13.60 -6.59 -26.78
N LYS A 181 -12.82 -7.37 -27.55
CA LYS A 181 -13.10 -8.77 -27.89
C LYS A 181 -11.91 -9.68 -27.61
N THR A 182 -12.22 -10.95 -27.36
CA THR A 182 -11.24 -12.03 -27.17
C THR A 182 -10.34 -12.20 -28.40
N GLU A 183 -9.12 -12.72 -28.18
CA GLU A 183 -8.03 -12.78 -29.17
C GLU A 183 -8.45 -13.31 -30.54
N ARG A 184 -9.34 -14.30 -30.58
CA ARG A 184 -9.81 -14.93 -31.83
C ARG A 184 -10.66 -14.02 -32.71
N TYR A 185 -11.21 -12.93 -32.19
CA TYR A 185 -12.13 -12.03 -32.89
C TYR A 185 -11.70 -10.56 -32.88
N ARG A 186 -10.43 -10.27 -32.56
CA ARG A 186 -9.91 -8.91 -32.53
C ARG A 186 -9.88 -8.30 -33.92
N HIS A 187 -10.52 -7.15 -34.09
CA HIS A 187 -10.28 -6.25 -35.22
C HIS A 187 -9.42 -5.06 -34.74
N PRO A 188 -8.56 -4.45 -35.58
CA PRO A 188 -7.81 -3.25 -35.22
C PRO A 188 -8.66 -2.06 -34.74
N MET A 189 -9.96 -2.07 -35.08
CA MET A 189 -10.94 -1.05 -34.64
C MET A 189 -11.58 -1.36 -33.27
N ASP A 190 -11.34 -2.56 -32.71
CA ASP A 190 -11.82 -2.96 -31.37
C ASP A 190 -10.84 -2.53 -30.26
N MET A 191 -9.83 -1.72 -30.60
CA MET A 191 -8.79 -1.24 -29.69
C MET A 191 -9.38 -0.26 -28.67
N ASN A 192 -9.06 -0.47 -27.40
CA ASN A 192 -9.42 0.39 -26.29
C ASN A 192 -8.16 0.78 -25.51
N LEU A 193 -8.17 1.97 -24.91
CA LEU A 193 -7.11 2.38 -23.99
C LEU A 193 -7.51 1.94 -22.58
N ALA A 194 -6.62 1.19 -21.95
CA ALA A 194 -6.75 0.74 -20.57
C ALA A 194 -5.59 1.28 -19.75
N THR A 195 -5.74 1.21 -18.43
CA THR A 195 -4.61 1.34 -17.53
C THR A 195 -4.60 0.18 -16.56
N ASN A 196 -3.44 -0.47 -16.44
CA ASN A 196 -3.27 -1.61 -15.55
C ASN A 196 -2.70 -1.20 -14.19
N GLY A 197 -2.47 0.11 -13.99
CA GLY A 197 -2.22 0.70 -12.67
C GLY A 197 -0.92 0.26 -12.00
N PHE A 198 0.13 -0.05 -12.77
CA PHE A 198 1.49 -0.10 -12.22
C PHE A 198 2.08 1.29 -12.05
#